data_AF-Q9ND05-F1
#
_entry.id   AF-Q9ND05-F1
#
_cell.length_a   1.000
_cell.length_b   1.000
_cell.length_c   1.000
_cell.angle_alpha   90.00
_cell.angle_beta   90.00
_cell.angle_gamma   90.00
#
_symmetry.space_group_name_H-M   'P 1'
#
loop_
_entity.id
_entity.type
_entity.pdbx_description
1 polymer ?
#
loop_
_entity_poly.entity_id
_entity_poly.type
_entity_poly.pdbx_seq_one_letter_code
_entity_poly.pdbx_strand_id
1 'polypeptide(L)' 'PYRRLHVCDKNLEQIEPIKITNTHNLLADVCQAAKFEGQSITRYYQQYRATYGDSPSQICTVLARSFADIG' A
#
# COMPACT_ATOMS: atom_id res chain seq x y z
N PRO A 1 4.87 -4.23 -12.93
CA PRO A 1 4.53 -2.78 -12.98
C PRO A 1 5.52 -1.97 -12.13
N TYR A 2 5.88 -0.75 -12.53
CA TYR A 2 6.87 0.06 -11.77
C TYR A 2 6.48 0.25 -10.30
N ARG A 3 5.18 0.46 -10.02
CA ARG A 3 4.67 0.59 -8.66
C ARG A 3 4.90 -0.66 -7.80
N ARG A 4 4.69 -1.87 -8.36
CA ARG A 4 4.91 -3.14 -7.63
C ARG A 4 6.36 -3.31 -7.18
N LEU A 5 7.32 -2.78 -7.94
CA LEU A 5 8.75 -2.86 -7.57
C LEU A 5 9.10 -1.98 -6.36
N HIS A 6 8.23 -1.04 -5.99
CA HIS A 6 8.47 -0.06 -4.93
C HIS A 6 7.31 0.01 -3.94
N VAL A 7 6.69 -1.14 -3.66
CA VAL A 7 5.64 -1.25 -2.62
C VAL A 7 6.24 -0.93 -1.26
N CYS A 8 5.46 -0.27 -0.40
CA CYS A 8 5.88 0.09 0.96
C CYS A 8 5.76 -1.11 1.93
N ASP A 9 6.50 -2.20 1.68
CA ASP A 9 6.45 -3.45 2.43
C ASP A 9 7.72 -3.77 3.24
N LYS A 10 8.68 -2.84 3.29
CA LYS A 10 9.94 -3.02 4.03
C LYS A 10 9.75 -3.48 5.48
N ASN A 11 8.69 -3.05 6.16
CA ASN A 11 8.42 -3.53 7.52
C ASN A 11 8.06 -5.02 7.55
N LEU A 12 7.43 -5.55 6.49
CA LEU A 12 7.15 -6.98 6.32
C LEU A 12 8.42 -7.78 6.03
N GLU A 13 9.35 -7.23 5.23
CA GLU A 13 10.66 -7.84 4.97
C GLU A 13 11.54 -7.96 6.23
N GLN A 14 11.30 -7.09 7.21
CA GLN A 14 12.05 -7.02 8.47
C GLN A 14 11.34 -7.71 9.64
N ILE A 15 10.23 -8.42 9.39
CA ILE A 15 9.55 -9.19 10.42
C ILE A 15 10.49 -10.26 10.97
N GLU A 16 10.53 -10.38 12.30
CA GLU A 16 11.14 -11.51 12.98
C GLU A 16 10.05 -12.54 13.32
N PRO A 17 10.02 -13.73 12.67
CA PRO A 17 8.95 -14.69 12.87
C PRO A 17 8.75 -15.12 14.33
N ILE A 18 9.84 -15.12 15.12
CA ILE A 18 9.82 -15.46 16.55
C ILE A 18 9.04 -14.44 17.41
N LYS A 19 8.87 -13.20 16.93
CA LYS A 19 8.06 -12.16 17.60
C LYS A 19 6.57 -12.25 17.24
N ILE A 20 6.19 -13.06 16.24
CA ILE A 20 4.80 -13.31 15.87
C ILE A 20 4.26 -14.45 16.73
N THR A 21 3.74 -14.08 17.90
CA THR A 21 3.13 -15.03 18.85
C THR A 21 1.64 -15.22 18.63
N ASN A 22 1.00 -14.34 17.84
CA ASN A 22 -0.41 -14.39 17.46
C ASN A 22 -0.61 -13.68 16.10
N THR A 23 -1.69 -14.03 15.39
CA THR A 23 -2.13 -13.42 14.13
C THR A 23 -2.33 -11.91 14.22
N HIS A 24 -2.63 -11.37 15.41
CA HIS A 24 -2.74 -9.92 15.60
C HIS A 24 -1.42 -9.16 15.40
N ASN A 25 -0.27 -9.77 15.70
CA ASN A 25 1.04 -9.13 15.48
C ASN A 25 1.29 -9.00 13.98
N LEU A 26 1.08 -10.10 13.24
CA LEU A 26 1.18 -10.11 11.79
C LEU A 26 0.20 -9.12 11.14
N LEU A 27 -1.05 -9.08 11.63
CA LEU A 27 -2.06 -8.16 11.14
C LEU A 27 -1.63 -6.70 11.33
N ALA A 28 -0.99 -6.35 12.45
CA ALA A 28 -0.50 -5.01 12.70
C ALA A 28 0.57 -4.60 11.67
N ASP A 29 1.52 -5.49 11.36
CA ASP A 29 2.54 -5.24 10.35
C ASP A 29 1.95 -5.09 8.93
N VAL A 30 0.99 -5.96 8.57
CA VAL A 30 0.27 -5.87 7.28
C VAL A 30 -0.51 -4.56 7.18
N CYS A 31 -1.23 -4.17 8.25
CA CYS A 31 -1.94 -2.89 8.29
C CYS A 31 -0.99 -1.69 8.17
N GLN A 32 0.20 -1.79 8.78
CA GLN A 32 1.21 -0.75 8.72
C GLN A 32 1.76 -0.57 7.29
N ALA A 33 2.04 -1.68 6.58
CA ALA A 33 2.44 -1.65 5.18
C ALA A 33 1.35 -1.04 4.29
N ALA A 34 0.09 -1.50 4.45
CA ALA A 34 -1.06 -0.96 3.70
C ALA A 34 -1.29 0.53 3.94
N LYS A 35 -1.10 1.00 5.18
CA LYS A 35 -1.18 2.41 5.52
C LYS A 35 -0.11 3.23 4.81
N PHE A 36 1.15 2.78 4.83
CA PHE A 36 2.23 3.49 4.15
C PHE A 36 2.08 3.50 2.63
N GLU A 37 1.66 2.39 2.03
CA GLU A 37 1.38 2.30 0.59
C GLU A 37 0.22 3.23 0.19
N GLY A 38 -0.86 3.25 0.97
CA GLY A 38 -1.96 4.19 0.75
C GLY A 38 -1.51 5.66 0.84
N GLN A 39 -0.64 5.98 1.80
CA GLN A 39 -0.06 7.32 1.96
C GLN A 39 0.87 7.70 0.80
N SER A 40 1.70 6.77 0.31
CA SER A 40 2.62 7.02 -0.80
C SER A 40 1.85 7.38 -2.08
N ILE A 41 0.71 6.73 -2.32
CA ILE A 41 -0.17 6.96 -3.47
C ILE A 41 -0.94 8.28 -3.33
N THR A 42 -1.56 8.51 -2.17
CA THR A 42 -2.43 9.68 -1.95
C THR A 42 -1.68 11.01 -1.92
N ARG A 43 -0.36 11.02 -1.64
CA ARG A 43 0.49 12.21 -1.80
C ARG A 43 0.43 12.83 -3.20
N TYR A 44 0.17 12.02 -4.22
CA TYR A 44 0.07 12.47 -5.61
C TYR A 44 -1.38 12.73 -6.05
N TYR A 45 -2.33 12.82 -5.12
CA TYR A 45 -3.76 12.96 -5.43
C TYR A 45 -4.06 14.16 -6.34
N GLN A 46 -3.44 15.32 -6.09
CA GLN A 46 -3.61 16.50 -6.95
C GLN A 46 -3.14 16.26 -8.38
N GLN A 47 -2.02 15.57 -8.56
CA GLN A 47 -1.51 15.21 -9.90
C GLN A 47 -2.45 14.23 -10.58
N TYR A 48 -2.92 13.20 -9.86
CA TYR A 48 -3.94 12.26 -10.37
C TYR A 48 -5.21 12.99 -10.80
N ARG A 49 -5.71 13.94 -10.00
CA ARG A 49 -6.89 14.73 -10.38
C ARG A 49 -6.66 15.60 -11.61
N ALA A 50 -5.47 16.17 -11.77
CA ALA A 50 -5.14 16.98 -12.95
C ALA A 50 -5.04 16.12 -14.22
N THR A 51 -4.45 14.93 -14.13
CA THR A 51 -4.29 14.00 -15.26
C THR A 51 -5.58 13.24 -15.60
N TYR A 52 -6.36 12.87 -14.59
CA TYR A 52 -7.57 12.05 -14.72
C TYR A 52 -8.82 12.81 -14.24
N GLY A 53 -8.94 14.09 -14.60
CA GLY A 53 -10.04 14.96 -14.15
C GLY A 53 -11.43 14.37 -14.38
N ASP A 54 -11.63 13.71 -15.53
CA ASP A 54 -12.88 13.05 -15.91
C ASP A 54 -12.99 11.61 -15.36
N SER A 55 -11.98 11.13 -14.64
CA SER A 55 -11.88 9.76 -14.12
C SER A 55 -11.33 9.75 -12.69
N PRO A 56 -12.02 10.38 -11.71
CA PRO A 56 -11.55 10.48 -10.34
C PRO A 56 -11.39 9.11 -9.66
N SER A 57 -12.06 8.06 -10.15
CA SER A 57 -11.92 6.67 -9.67
C SER A 57 -10.55 6.05 -9.96
N GLN A 58 -9.73 6.65 -10.83
CA GLN A 58 -8.45 6.07 -11.22
C GLN A 58 -7.48 5.94 -10.03
N ILE A 59 -7.57 6.83 -9.03
CA ILE A 59 -6.78 6.66 -7.80
C ILE A 59 -7.24 5.43 -7.00
N CYS A 60 -8.53 5.13 -6.96
CA CYS A 60 -9.07 3.93 -6.31
C CYS A 60 -8.60 2.66 -7.02
N THR A 61 -8.52 2.67 -8.35
CA THR A 61 -7.95 1.55 -9.13
C THR A 61 -6.48 1.30 -8.77
N VAL A 62 -5.72 2.37 -8.54
CA VAL A 62 -4.32 2.30 -8.14
C VAL A 62 -4.18 1.75 -6.71
N LEU A 63 -5.01 2.23 -5.79
CA LEU A 63 -5.07 1.70 -4.43
C LEU A 63 -5.46 0.22 -4.40
N ALA A 64 -6.47 -0.19 -5.19
CA ALA A 64 -6.93 -1.57 -5.26
C ALA A 64 -5.84 -2.52 -5.80
N ARG A 65 -5.08 -2.10 -6.81
CA ARG A 65 -3.93 -2.88 -7.31
C ARG A 65 -2.86 -3.04 -6.23
N SER A 66 -2.58 -1.98 -5.50
CA SER A 66 -1.54 -2.00 -4.46
C SER A 66 -1.98 -2.85 -3.25
N PHE A 67 -3.28 -2.85 -2.93
CA PHE A 67 -3.86 -3.77 -1.95
C PHE A 67 -3.70 -5.23 -2.38
N ALA A 68 -3.97 -5.55 -3.65
CA ALA A 68 -3.76 -6.88 -4.21
C ALA A 68 -2.27 -7.28 -4.32
N ASP A 69 -1.35 -6.32 -4.27
CA ASP A 69 0.09 -6.58 -4.22
C ASP A 69 0.57 -6.87 -2.78
N ILE A 70 -0.13 -6.36 -1.75
CA ILE A 70 0.19 -6.61 -0.33
C ILE A 70 -0.38 -7.95 0.15
N GLY A 71 -1.60 -8.30 -0.28
CA GLY A 71 -2.28 -9.55 0.07
C GLY A 71 -1.87 -10.72 -0.82
#